data_AF-A0A150PW65-F1
#
_entry.id   AF-A0A150PW65-F1
#
_cell.length_a   1.000
_cell.length_b   1.000
_cell.length_c   1.000
_cell.angle_alpha   90.00
_cell.angle_beta   90.00
_cell.angle_gamma   90.00
#
_symmetry.space_group_name_H-M   'P 1'
#
loop_
_entity.id
_entity.type
_entity.pdbx_description
1 polymer ?
#
loop_
_entity_poly.entity_id
_entity_poly.type
_entity_poly.pdbx_seq_one_letter_code
_entity_poly.pdbx_strand_id
1 'polypeptide(L)'
;MKQDLSDVFRHGLAVSATWTHEKVHDALQALAAHSPGCSVDWEPGDEEWGRVLDADTEIVGLVCARIPIGAVRDDVPRSELPKDVTWIRFKSTRERDYQVAPEILEKVFGREVSGSIDYGALSLDELWWATVI
;
A
#
# COMPACT_ATOMS: atom_id res chain seq x y z
N MET A 1 12.85 -9.36 -13.62
CA MET A 1 13.58 -8.49 -12.68
C MET A 1 12.57 -8.01 -11.67
N LYS A 2 12.82 -8.19 -10.36
CA LYS A 2 11.89 -7.75 -9.31
C LYS A 2 11.97 -6.24 -9.14
N GLN A 3 10.87 -5.62 -8.76
CA GLN A 3 10.82 -4.19 -8.47
C GLN A 3 11.29 -3.96 -7.03
N ASP A 4 12.35 -3.19 -6.86
CA ASP A 4 12.82 -2.77 -5.54
C ASP A 4 11.97 -1.62 -5.01
N LEU A 5 11.31 -1.84 -3.87
CA LEU A 5 10.47 -0.85 -3.19
C LEU A 5 11.23 -0.04 -2.13
N SER A 6 12.51 -0.34 -1.88
CA SER A 6 13.30 0.29 -0.83
C SER A 6 13.30 1.82 -0.91
N ASP A 7 13.51 2.37 -2.10
CA ASP A 7 13.51 3.82 -2.30
C ASP A 7 12.11 4.43 -2.23
N VAL A 8 11.08 3.67 -2.61
CA VAL A 8 9.67 4.07 -2.48
C VAL A 8 9.33 4.25 -1.00
N PHE A 9 9.66 3.27 -0.16
CA PHE A 9 9.47 3.35 1.29
C PHE A 9 10.31 4.45 1.95
N ARG A 10 11.59 4.61 1.56
CA ARG A 10 12.43 5.71 2.07
C ARG A 10 11.86 7.08 1.73
N HIS A 11 11.38 7.26 0.50
CA HIS A 11 10.76 8.51 0.08
C HIS A 11 9.48 8.79 0.86
N GLY A 12 8.57 7.81 0.96
CA GLY A 12 7.35 7.93 1.76
C GLY A 12 7.64 8.31 3.21
N LEU A 13 8.63 7.67 3.83
CA LEU A 13 9.05 7.99 5.19
C LEU A 13 9.56 9.44 5.32
N ALA A 14 10.26 9.97 4.32
CA ALA A 14 10.79 11.33 4.36
C ALA A 14 9.70 12.41 4.30
N VAL A 15 8.52 12.10 3.75
CA VAL A 15 7.40 13.03 3.59
C VAL A 15 6.20 12.74 4.53
N SER A 16 6.36 11.76 5.44
CA SER A 16 5.32 11.28 6.35
C SER A 16 4.79 12.33 7.33
N ALA A 17 5.57 13.38 7.61
CA ALA A 17 5.17 14.46 8.51
C ALA A 17 3.89 15.20 8.08
N THR A 18 3.52 15.09 6.79
CA THR A 18 2.30 15.70 6.26
C THR A 18 1.18 14.69 6.03
N TRP A 19 1.40 13.42 6.37
CA TRP A 19 0.47 12.31 6.16
C TRP A 19 -0.45 12.18 7.38
N THR A 20 -1.76 12.16 7.13
CA THR A 20 -2.79 12.15 8.17
C THR A 20 -3.86 11.11 7.83
N HIS A 21 -4.66 10.71 8.82
CA HIS A 21 -5.77 9.78 8.58
C HIS A 21 -6.79 10.33 7.56
N GLU A 22 -7.00 11.65 7.53
CA GLU A 22 -7.85 12.30 6.53
C GLU A 22 -7.30 12.09 5.12
N LYS A 23 -5.98 12.23 4.91
CA LYS A 23 -5.36 11.99 3.61
C LYS A 23 -5.37 10.52 3.19
N VAL A 24 -5.25 9.60 4.14
CA VAL A 24 -5.42 8.16 3.89
C VAL A 24 -6.84 7.89 3.39
N HIS A 25 -7.84 8.42 4.10
CA HIS A 25 -9.24 8.31 3.71
C HIS A 25 -9.50 8.93 2.33
N ASP A 26 -8.99 10.14 2.06
CA ASP A 26 -9.13 10.80 0.76
C ASP A 26 -8.52 9.98 -0.38
N ALA A 27 -7.37 9.35 -0.15
CA ALA A 27 -6.74 8.47 -1.13
C ALA A 27 -7.55 7.18 -1.37
N LEU A 28 -8.13 6.61 -0.32
CA LEU A 28 -9.02 5.45 -0.44
C LEU A 28 -10.33 5.81 -1.17
N GLN A 29 -10.90 6.99 -0.90
CA GLN A 29 -12.09 7.47 -1.62
C GLN A 29 -11.79 7.74 -3.10
N ALA A 30 -10.63 8.32 -3.40
CA ALA A 30 -10.20 8.51 -4.79
C ALA A 30 -10.04 7.17 -5.54
N LEU A 31 -9.51 6.15 -4.87
CA LEU A 31 -9.45 4.78 -5.40
C LEU A 31 -10.85 4.19 -5.62
N ALA A 32 -11.74 4.31 -4.63
CA ALA A 32 -13.10 3.77 -4.70
C ALA A 32 -13.96 4.47 -5.77
N ALA A 33 -13.69 5.74 -6.08
CA ALA A 33 -14.36 6.47 -7.14
C ALA A 33 -14.07 5.92 -8.55
N HIS A 34 -13.04 5.08 -8.70
CA HIS A 34 -12.65 4.51 -10.00
C HIS A 34 -13.75 3.66 -10.64
N SER A 35 -14.48 2.85 -9.85
CA SER A 35 -15.51 1.94 -10.37
C SER A 35 -16.74 1.89 -9.48
N PRO A 36 -17.96 1.86 -10.06
CA PRO A 36 -19.18 1.61 -9.29
C PRO A 36 -19.11 0.30 -8.52
N GLY A 37 -19.63 0.31 -7.29
CA GLY A 37 -19.66 -0.87 -6.42
C GLY A 37 -18.40 -1.10 -5.61
N CYS A 38 -17.37 -0.25 -5.74
CA CYS A 38 -16.23 -0.30 -4.85
C CYS A 38 -16.59 0.11 -3.42
N SER A 39 -15.91 -0.50 -2.44
CA SER A 39 -16.03 -0.16 -1.02
C SER A 39 -14.65 0.09 -0.41
N VAL A 40 -14.61 1.03 0.53
CA VAL A 40 -13.43 1.27 1.38
C VAL A 40 -13.57 0.38 2.62
N ASP A 41 -12.51 -0.35 2.92
CA ASP A 41 -12.36 -1.15 4.12
C ASP A 41 -11.09 -0.68 4.84
N TRP A 42 -11.30 0.13 5.87
CA TRP A 42 -10.22 0.69 6.70
C TRP A 42 -10.76 1.15 8.05
N GLU A 43 -10.13 0.72 9.14
CA GLU A 43 -10.38 1.19 10.51
C GLU A 43 -9.26 2.14 10.98
N PRO A 44 -9.50 3.48 10.99
CA PRO A 44 -8.46 4.45 11.32
C PRO A 44 -7.91 4.29 12.74
N GLY A 45 -6.60 4.12 12.86
CA GLY A 45 -5.89 4.00 14.14
C GLY A 45 -5.67 2.56 14.60
N ASP A 46 -6.40 1.60 14.04
CA ASP A 46 -6.22 0.17 14.30
C ASP A 46 -5.51 -0.54 13.13
N GLU A 47 -5.67 -0.04 11.90
CA GLU A 47 -5.09 -0.65 10.70
C GLU A 47 -4.02 0.21 10.03
N GLU A 48 -2.88 -0.42 9.74
CA GLU A 48 -1.74 0.19 9.05
C GLU A 48 -1.93 0.35 7.54
N TRP A 49 -2.96 -0.29 6.99
CA TRP A 49 -3.31 -0.25 5.58
C TRP A 49 -4.82 -0.23 5.41
N GLY A 50 -5.32 0.76 4.70
CA GLY A 50 -6.67 0.71 4.17
C GLY A 50 -6.69 0.04 2.80
N ARG A 51 -7.80 -0.64 2.48
CA ARG A 51 -7.98 -1.27 1.18
C ARG A 51 -9.28 -0.82 0.51
N VAL A 52 -9.28 -0.88 -0.82
CA VAL A 52 -10.47 -0.71 -1.63
C VAL A 52 -10.76 -2.03 -2.34
N LEU A 53 -11.99 -2.49 -2.19
CA LEU A 53 -12.50 -3.71 -2.81
C LEU A 53 -13.47 -3.34 -3.93
N ASP A 54 -13.50 -4.09 -5.03
CA ASP A 54 -14.55 -3.97 -6.04
C ASP A 54 -15.81 -4.78 -5.67
N ALA A 55 -16.81 -4.77 -6.56
CA ALA A 55 -18.08 -5.46 -6.33
C ALA A 55 -17.93 -6.98 -6.16
N ASP A 56 -16.85 -7.57 -6.68
CA ASP A 56 -16.52 -8.99 -6.56
C ASP A 56 -15.60 -9.26 -5.35
N THR A 57 -15.40 -8.27 -4.48
CA THR A 57 -14.53 -8.30 -3.29
C THR A 57 -13.04 -8.44 -3.59
N GLU A 58 -12.61 -8.15 -4.82
CA GLU A 58 -11.21 -8.16 -5.22
C GLU A 58 -10.52 -6.84 -4.89
N ILE A 59 -9.24 -6.89 -4.52
CA ILE A 59 -8.47 -5.70 -4.15
C ILE A 59 -8.19 -4.84 -5.38
N VAL A 60 -8.72 -3.61 -5.37
CA VAL A 60 -8.42 -2.56 -6.36
C VAL A 60 -7.18 -1.77 -5.96
N GLY A 61 -7.03 -1.52 -4.66
CA GLY A 61 -5.88 -0.78 -4.14
C GLY A 61 -5.74 -0.85 -2.64
N LEU A 62 -4.55 -0.46 -2.18
CA LEU A 62 -4.11 -0.41 -0.79
C LEU A 62 -3.48 0.96 -0.55
N VAL A 63 -3.69 1.54 0.63
CA VAL A 63 -3.06 2.80 1.04
C VAL A 63 -2.48 2.63 2.43
N CYS A 64 -1.19 2.94 2.59
CA CYS A 64 -0.50 2.84 3.88
C CYS A 64 -0.90 4.01 4.78
N ALA A 65 -1.23 3.71 6.04
CA ALA A 65 -1.56 4.70 7.05
C ALA A 65 -0.33 5.43 7.61
N ARG A 66 0.85 4.80 7.60
CA ARG A 66 2.10 5.39 8.15
C ARG A 66 2.77 6.39 7.23
N ILE A 67 2.72 6.15 5.92
CA ILE A 67 3.47 6.92 4.93
C ILE A 67 2.65 7.03 3.63
N PRO A 68 2.85 8.08 2.81
CA PRO A 68 2.08 8.32 1.58
C PRO A 68 2.51 7.37 0.44
N ILE A 69 2.22 6.09 0.62
CA ILE A 69 2.43 5.03 -0.36
C ILE A 69 1.13 4.26 -0.52
N GLY A 70 0.83 3.90 -1.75
CA GLY A 70 -0.26 3.00 -2.05
C GLY A 70 0.14 2.00 -3.12
N ALA A 71 -0.60 0.90 -3.19
CA ALA A 71 -0.57 -0.03 -4.30
C ALA A 71 -1.91 0.05 -5.02
N VAL A 72 -1.89 0.00 -6.35
CA VAL A 72 -3.10 0.11 -7.16
C VAL A 72 -3.04 -0.84 -8.35
N ARG A 73 -4.17 -1.46 -8.66
CA ARG A 73 -4.32 -2.37 -9.79
C ARG A 73 -4.01 -1.63 -11.09
N ASP A 74 -3.47 -2.35 -12.08
CA ASP A 74 -2.89 -1.76 -13.27
C ASP A 74 -3.92 -1.19 -14.26
N ASP A 75 -5.18 -1.57 -14.13
CA ASP A 75 -6.35 -1.06 -14.86
C ASP A 75 -6.83 0.33 -14.38
N VAL A 76 -6.53 0.73 -13.14
CA VAL A 76 -6.93 2.05 -12.60
C VAL A 76 -6.09 3.18 -13.22
N PRO A 77 -6.65 4.24 -13.81
CA PRO A 77 -5.84 5.34 -14.36
C PRO A 77 -5.10 6.15 -13.29
N ARG A 78 -3.79 6.38 -13.48
CA ARG A 78 -3.00 7.23 -12.57
C ARG A 78 -3.52 8.68 -12.46
N SER A 79 -4.21 9.17 -13.49
CA SER A 79 -4.80 10.51 -13.50
C SER A 79 -5.91 10.70 -12.46
N GLU A 80 -6.49 9.60 -11.98
CA GLU A 80 -7.57 9.60 -10.99
C GLU A 80 -7.05 9.52 -9.55
N LEU A 81 -5.74 9.33 -9.37
CA LEU A 81 -5.12 9.11 -8.06
C LEU A 81 -4.45 10.38 -7.51
N PRO A 82 -4.45 10.58 -6.18
CA PRO A 82 -3.71 11.64 -5.52
C PRO A 82 -2.23 11.63 -5.90
N LYS A 83 -1.69 12.80 -6.22
CA LYS A 83 -0.30 12.98 -6.70
C LYS A 83 0.73 12.98 -5.58
N ASP A 84 0.31 13.23 -4.35
CA ASP A 84 1.15 13.21 -3.15
C ASP A 84 1.36 11.79 -2.61
N VAL A 85 0.69 10.78 -3.16
CA VAL A 85 0.90 9.36 -2.86
C VAL A 85 1.78 8.72 -3.92
N THR A 86 2.79 7.96 -3.50
CA THR A 86 3.59 7.14 -4.40
C THR A 86 2.88 5.82 -4.68
N TRP A 87 2.46 5.61 -5.93
CA TRP A 87 1.66 4.45 -6.33
C TRP A 87 2.49 3.33 -6.96
N ILE A 88 2.48 2.17 -6.32
CA ILE A 88 2.99 0.90 -6.84
C ILE A 88 1.90 0.26 -7.71
N ARG A 89 2.26 -0.23 -8.90
CA ARG A 89 1.31 -0.91 -9.80
C ARG A 89 1.39 -2.40 -9.60
N PHE A 90 0.24 -3.07 -9.60
CA PHE A 90 0.15 -4.53 -9.55
C PHE A 90 -0.92 -5.06 -10.49
N LYS A 91 -0.75 -6.32 -10.93
CA LYS A 91 -1.78 -7.08 -11.66
C LYS A 91 -2.55 -8.00 -10.73
N SER A 92 -1.82 -8.68 -9.84
CA SER A 92 -2.37 -9.53 -8.80
C SER A 92 -1.61 -9.28 -7.50
N THR A 93 -2.31 -9.29 -6.37
CA THR A 93 -1.68 -9.13 -5.06
C THR A 93 -0.81 -10.32 -4.67
N ARG A 94 -0.95 -11.46 -5.37
CA ARG A 94 -0.23 -12.72 -5.14
C ARG A 94 1.06 -12.85 -5.95
N GLU A 95 1.27 -12.00 -6.96
CA GLU A 95 2.49 -12.03 -7.76
C GLU A 95 3.68 -11.56 -6.93
N ARG A 96 4.71 -12.40 -6.79
CA ARG A 96 5.87 -12.13 -5.94
C ARG A 96 6.87 -11.18 -6.60
N ASP A 97 6.43 -10.06 -7.13
CA ASP A 97 7.21 -9.20 -8.03
C ASP A 97 8.04 -8.10 -7.37
N TYR A 98 7.99 -8.02 -6.05
CA TYR A 98 8.64 -6.96 -5.29
C TYR A 98 9.81 -7.48 -4.47
N GLN A 99 10.69 -6.57 -4.09
CA GLN A 99 11.69 -6.80 -3.04
C GLN A 99 11.81 -5.53 -2.21
N VAL A 100 12.15 -5.66 -0.93
CA VAL A 100 12.40 -4.52 -0.04
C VAL A 100 13.35 -4.94 1.07
N ALA A 101 14.29 -4.09 1.45
CA ALA A 101 15.13 -4.39 2.61
C ALA A 101 14.26 -4.40 3.90
N PRO A 102 14.28 -5.46 4.72
CA PRO A 102 13.44 -5.58 5.92
C PRO A 102 13.58 -4.39 6.86
N GLU A 103 14.81 -3.91 7.04
CA GLU A 103 15.16 -2.82 7.98
C GLU A 103 14.46 -1.50 7.62
N ILE A 104 14.04 -1.34 6.36
CA ILE A 104 13.27 -0.17 5.91
C ILE A 104 11.83 -0.28 6.40
N LEU A 105 11.22 -1.46 6.29
CA LEU A 105 9.88 -1.70 6.81
C LEU A 105 9.87 -1.53 8.32
N GLU A 106 10.86 -2.08 9.01
CA GLU A 106 10.99 -1.94 10.48
C GLU A 106 11.07 -0.48 10.91
N LYS A 107 11.82 0.34 10.14
CA LYS A 107 11.91 1.78 10.39
C LYS A 107 10.59 2.51 10.14
N VAL A 108 9.82 2.10 9.13
CA VAL A 108 8.52 2.71 8.79
C VAL A 108 7.46 2.37 9.82
N PHE A 109 7.38 1.10 10.23
CA PHE A 109 6.34 0.58 11.13
C PHE A 109 6.77 0.56 12.61
N GLY A 110 8.04 0.88 12.91
CA GLY A 110 8.53 1.03 14.28
C GLY A 110 8.65 -0.29 15.06
N ARG A 111 8.79 -1.42 14.38
CA ARG A 111 8.87 -2.76 14.97
C ARG A 111 9.64 -3.73 14.10
N GLU A 112 10.02 -4.87 14.65
CA GLU A 112 10.59 -5.99 13.88
C GLU A 112 9.54 -6.61 12.94
N VAL A 113 9.96 -6.95 11.72
CA VAL A 113 9.11 -7.64 10.74
C VAL A 113 9.37 -9.15 10.76
N SER A 114 8.42 -9.96 10.28
CA SER A 114 8.54 -11.42 10.39
C SER A 114 9.70 -11.98 9.56
N GLY A 115 10.65 -12.66 10.22
CA GLY A 115 11.72 -13.41 9.56
C GLY A 115 11.27 -14.62 8.71
N SER A 116 9.96 -14.96 8.72
CA SER A 116 9.40 -16.04 7.90
C SER A 116 9.15 -15.64 6.45
N ILE A 117 9.32 -14.37 6.10
CA ILE A 117 9.00 -13.80 4.79
C ILE A 117 10.28 -13.66 3.96
N ASP A 118 10.21 -14.04 2.69
CA ASP A 118 11.30 -13.82 1.73
C ASP A 118 11.22 -12.39 1.15
N TYR A 119 11.91 -11.46 1.79
CA TYR A 119 11.93 -10.05 1.38
C TYR A 119 12.65 -9.78 0.04
N GLY A 120 13.33 -10.78 -0.54
CA GLY A 120 13.90 -10.72 -1.89
C GLY A 120 12.90 -11.08 -2.99
N ALA A 121 11.74 -11.64 -2.63
CA ALA A 121 10.67 -12.01 -3.56
C ALA A 121 9.30 -11.95 -2.87
N LEU A 122 8.74 -10.74 -2.79
CA LEU A 122 7.50 -10.42 -2.09
C LEU A 122 6.33 -10.22 -3.04
N SER A 123 5.18 -10.73 -2.63
CA SER A 123 3.87 -10.31 -3.12
C SER A 123 3.31 -9.14 -2.30
N LEU A 124 2.25 -8.48 -2.80
CA LEU A 124 1.57 -7.45 -2.00
C LEU A 124 0.86 -8.05 -0.79
N ASP A 125 0.33 -9.27 -0.91
CA ASP A 125 -0.26 -9.99 0.23
C ASP A 125 0.79 -10.23 1.33
N GLU A 126 2.00 -10.66 0.96
CA GLU A 126 3.11 -10.84 1.91
C GLU A 126 3.56 -9.51 2.52
N LEU A 127 3.65 -8.44 1.72
CA LEU A 127 4.00 -7.10 2.20
C LEU A 127 2.96 -6.56 3.19
N TRP A 128 1.67 -6.67 2.85
CA TRP A 128 0.57 -6.29 3.74
C TRP A 128 0.61 -7.10 5.03
N TRP A 129 0.69 -8.43 4.93
CA TRP A 129 0.73 -9.30 6.11
C TRP A 129 1.94 -9.04 7.02
N ALA A 130 3.11 -8.72 6.44
CA ALA A 130 4.29 -8.32 7.19
C ALA A 130 4.12 -7.03 8.00
N THR A 131 3.12 -6.20 7.65
CA THR A 131 3.02 -4.81 8.10
C THR A 131 1.64 -4.43 8.65
N VAL A 132 0.69 -5.37 8.73
CA VAL A 132 -0.72 -5.10 9.09
C VAL A 132 -1.00 -4.87 10.58
N ILE A 133 -0.13 -5.34 11.49
CA ILE A 133 -0.34 -5.28 12.95
C ILE A 133 -0.11 -3.85 13.48
#